data_AF-K2C8Q1-F1
#
_entry.id   AF-K2C8Q1-F1
#
_cell.length_a   1.000
_cell.length_b   1.000
_cell.length_c   1.000
_cell.angle_alpha   90.00
_cell.angle_beta   90.00
_cell.angle_gamma   90.00
#
_symmetry.space_group_name_H-M   'P 1'
#
loop_
_entity.id
_entity.type
_entity.pdbx_description
1 polymer ?
#
loop_
_entity_poly.entity_id
_entity_poly.type
_entity_poly.pdbx_seq_one_letter_code
_entity_poly.pdbx_strand_id
1 'polypeptide(L)'
;MRNTILVLTVILAIFFSANLAAEEVAVVFPTEIVEVLATDCPVMGGAIDKSVNTIVDGRLYYFCCGGCIGSFEAEPAKFQDKLKDAATRTLKVTNVAGKCPVSGLEASLKFFKIDEEAATITFYHDQKSMVPAGK
;
A
#
# COMPACT_ATOMS: atom_id res chain seq x y z
N MET A 1 46.01 -24.75 33.49
CA MET A 1 44.80 -23.92 33.69
C MET A 1 44.94 -22.47 33.19
N ARG A 2 45.95 -22.13 32.35
CA ARG A 2 46.16 -20.74 31.86
C ARG A 2 45.90 -20.55 30.36
N ASN A 3 45.80 -21.65 29.59
CA ASN A 3 45.47 -21.63 28.16
C ASN A 3 43.97 -21.78 27.85
N THR A 4 43.17 -22.34 28.75
CA THR A 4 41.72 -22.48 28.55
C THR A 4 40.95 -21.16 28.73
N ILE A 5 41.47 -20.23 29.55
CA ILE A 5 40.85 -18.91 29.75
C ILE A 5 41.07 -18.00 28.53
N LEU A 6 42.22 -18.11 27.86
CA LEU A 6 42.60 -17.29 26.70
C LEU A 6 41.82 -17.68 25.43
N VAL A 7 41.44 -18.95 25.30
CA VAL A 7 40.60 -19.44 24.18
C VAL A 7 39.13 -19.03 24.35
N LEU A 8 38.63 -18.96 25.60
CA LEU A 8 37.24 -18.57 25.86
C LEU A 8 36.97 -17.08 25.58
N THR A 9 37.94 -16.20 25.82
CA THR A 9 37.78 -14.75 25.58
C THR A 9 37.86 -14.37 24.10
N VAL A 10 38.63 -15.13 23.30
CA VAL A 10 38.73 -14.90 21.84
C VAL A 10 37.45 -15.36 21.12
N ILE A 11 36.81 -16.43 21.60
CA ILE A 11 35.54 -16.91 21.04
C ILE A 11 34.38 -15.94 21.32
N LEU A 12 34.37 -15.27 22.48
CA LEU A 12 33.33 -14.28 22.82
C LEU A 12 33.42 -12.98 22.00
N ALA A 13 34.63 -12.60 21.53
CA ALA A 13 34.83 -11.40 20.72
C ALA A 13 34.44 -11.59 19.24
N ILE A 14 34.41 -12.83 18.73
CA ILE A 14 34.05 -13.14 17.34
C ILE A 14 32.52 -13.14 17.15
N PHE A 15 31.74 -13.27 18.22
CA PHE A 15 30.27 -13.22 18.17
C PHE A 15 29.68 -11.80 18.14
N PHE A 16 30.46 -10.74 18.38
CA PHE A 16 29.92 -9.37 18.50
C PHE A 16 29.94 -8.57 17.18
N SER A 17 30.60 -9.07 16.12
CA SER A 17 30.89 -8.26 14.93
C SER A 17 29.95 -8.49 13.74
N ALA A 18 28.82 -9.19 13.92
CA ALA A 18 27.90 -9.48 12.82
C ALA A 18 26.52 -8.84 12.98
N ASN A 19 26.41 -7.72 13.70
CA ASN A 19 25.29 -6.80 13.51
C ASN A 19 25.64 -5.82 12.38
N LEU A 20 25.79 -6.37 11.17
CA LEU A 20 25.60 -5.59 9.96
C LEU A 20 24.10 -5.28 9.93
N ALA A 21 23.72 -4.19 10.57
CA ALA A 21 22.49 -3.50 10.24
C ALA A 21 22.67 -3.02 8.80
N ALA A 22 22.40 -3.92 7.85
CA ALA A 22 21.95 -3.51 6.54
C ALA A 22 20.75 -2.61 6.82
N GLU A 23 20.89 -1.35 6.44
CA GLU A 23 19.77 -0.42 6.36
C GLU A 23 18.86 -0.99 5.27
N GLU A 24 17.97 -1.89 5.69
CA GLU A 24 16.90 -2.38 4.85
C GLU A 24 16.07 -1.15 4.51
N VAL A 25 16.18 -0.67 3.26
CA VAL A 25 15.20 0.27 2.72
C VAL A 25 13.89 -0.50 2.72
N ALA A 26 13.17 -0.42 3.84
CA ALA A 26 11.87 -1.01 4.02
C ALA A 26 11.03 -0.49 2.86
N VAL A 27 10.70 -1.37 1.91
CA VAL A 27 9.85 -1.00 0.79
C VAL A 27 8.46 -0.82 1.39
N VAL A 28 8.16 0.42 1.81
CA VAL A 28 6.97 0.79 2.59
C VAL A 28 5.70 0.75 1.73
N PHE A 29 5.85 0.68 0.40
CA PHE A 29 4.75 0.76 -0.55
C PHE A 29 4.68 -0.46 -1.47
N PRO A 30 3.47 -0.93 -1.81
CA PRO A 30 3.32 -2.01 -2.77
C PRO A 30 3.86 -1.58 -4.15
N THR A 31 4.39 -2.53 -4.92
CA THR A 31 4.83 -2.28 -6.30
C THR A 31 3.66 -2.24 -7.27
N GLU A 32 2.56 -2.91 -6.91
CA GLU A 32 1.37 -3.06 -7.73
C GLU A 32 0.12 -3.00 -6.85
N ILE A 33 -0.98 -2.49 -7.42
CA ILE A 33 -2.31 -2.52 -6.83
C ILE A 33 -3.24 -3.24 -7.81
N VAL A 34 -4.06 -4.14 -7.30
CA VAL A 34 -5.10 -4.79 -8.12
C VAL A 34 -6.38 -3.98 -8.01
N GLU A 35 -6.78 -3.33 -9.09
CA GLU A 35 -8.06 -2.61 -9.17
C GLU A 35 -9.19 -3.58 -9.47
N VAL A 36 -10.25 -3.52 -8.65
CA VAL A 36 -11.45 -4.36 -8.77
C VAL A 36 -12.57 -3.55 -9.42
N LEU A 37 -12.89 -3.88 -10.67
CA LEU A 37 -13.80 -3.15 -11.54
C LEU A 37 -15.24 -3.71 -11.44
N ALA A 38 -15.79 -3.71 -10.24
CA ALA A 38 -17.21 -4.03 -10.04
C ALA A 38 -18.10 -2.92 -10.63
N THR A 39 -19.32 -3.27 -11.03
CA THR A 39 -20.35 -2.31 -11.48
C THR A 39 -21.19 -1.78 -10.32
N ASP A 40 -21.45 -2.65 -9.35
CA ASP A 40 -22.33 -2.40 -8.22
C ASP A 40 -21.57 -2.45 -6.90
N CYS A 41 -21.98 -1.61 -5.95
CA CYS A 41 -21.41 -1.54 -4.63
C CYS A 41 -21.57 -2.89 -3.90
N PRO A 42 -20.50 -3.50 -3.40
CA PRO A 42 -20.58 -4.82 -2.78
C PRO A 42 -21.31 -4.80 -1.42
N VAL A 43 -21.43 -3.61 -0.80
CA VAL A 43 -22.05 -3.43 0.51
C VAL A 43 -23.57 -3.23 0.41
N MET A 44 -24.02 -2.34 -0.47
CA MET A 44 -25.44 -1.94 -0.57
C MET A 44 -26.08 -2.15 -1.94
N GLY A 45 -25.32 -2.53 -2.98
CA GLY A 45 -25.82 -2.81 -4.32
C GLY A 45 -26.17 -1.59 -5.18
N GLY A 46 -25.86 -0.36 -4.74
CA GLY A 46 -26.01 0.85 -5.56
C GLY A 46 -24.91 1.01 -6.61
N ALA A 47 -25.13 1.88 -7.60
CA ALA A 47 -24.13 2.19 -8.62
C ALA A 47 -22.84 2.78 -8.01
N ILE A 48 -21.69 2.37 -8.52
CA ILE A 48 -20.38 2.80 -8.03
C ILE A 48 -20.08 4.26 -8.40
N ASP A 49 -19.52 5.00 -7.43
CA ASP A 49 -18.82 6.26 -7.63
C ASP A 49 -17.32 6.01 -7.44
N LYS A 50 -16.52 6.17 -8.50
CA LYS A 50 -15.07 5.92 -8.44
C LYS A 50 -14.32 6.85 -7.48
N SER A 51 -14.91 7.99 -7.10
CA SER A 51 -14.33 8.88 -6.08
C SER A 51 -14.46 8.33 -4.66
N VAL A 52 -15.36 7.36 -4.46
CA VAL A 52 -15.56 6.67 -3.19
C VAL A 52 -14.88 5.31 -3.25
N ASN A 53 -13.69 5.22 -2.66
CA ASN A 53 -12.84 4.05 -2.79
C ASN A 53 -12.01 3.81 -1.53
N THR A 54 -11.44 2.61 -1.44
CA THR A 54 -10.42 2.27 -0.45
C THR A 54 -9.47 1.21 -0.99
N ILE A 55 -8.25 1.18 -0.46
CA ILE A 55 -7.28 0.12 -0.73
C ILE A 55 -7.18 -0.76 0.51
N VAL A 56 -7.51 -2.05 0.34
CA VAL A 56 -7.42 -3.06 1.38
C VAL A 56 -6.65 -4.24 0.80
N ASP A 57 -5.64 -4.74 1.51
CA ASP A 57 -4.83 -5.89 1.12
C ASP A 57 -4.27 -5.82 -0.31
N GLY A 58 -3.79 -4.63 -0.70
CA GLY A 58 -3.20 -4.39 -2.03
C GLY A 58 -4.23 -4.32 -3.17
N ARG A 59 -5.52 -4.25 -2.85
CA ARG A 59 -6.62 -4.19 -3.81
C ARG A 59 -7.41 -2.90 -3.66
N LEU A 60 -7.72 -2.27 -4.78
CA LEU A 60 -8.53 -1.06 -4.84
C LEU A 60 -9.99 -1.43 -5.11
N TYR A 61 -10.86 -1.01 -4.20
CA TYR A 61 -12.31 -1.23 -4.23
C TYR A 61 -13.07 0.08 -4.31
N TYR A 62 -14.25 0.04 -4.93
CA TYR A 62 -15.13 1.19 -5.12
C TYR A 62 -16.50 0.98 -4.50
N PHE A 63 -17.18 2.08 -4.15
CA PHE A 63 -18.47 2.05 -3.48
C PHE A 63 -19.44 3.11 -4.02
N CYS A 64 -20.71 2.98 -3.65
CA CYS A 64 -21.73 3.98 -4.02
C CYS A 64 -21.74 5.22 -3.10
N CYS A 65 -21.21 5.12 -1.88
CA CYS A 65 -21.19 6.23 -0.91
C CYS A 65 -20.17 6.00 0.21
N GLY A 66 -19.74 7.09 0.87
CA GLY A 66 -18.72 7.04 1.93
C GLY A 66 -19.08 6.15 3.13
N GLY A 67 -20.38 5.94 3.41
CA GLY A 67 -20.82 5.05 4.48
C GLY A 67 -20.50 3.57 4.24
N CYS A 68 -20.25 3.17 2.99
CA CYS A 68 -19.87 1.79 2.66
C CYS A 68 -18.41 1.48 2.99
N ILE A 69 -17.52 2.48 3.02
CA ILE A 69 -16.08 2.29 3.23
C ILE A 69 -15.83 1.64 4.58
N GLY A 70 -16.35 2.21 5.66
CA GLY A 70 -16.12 1.69 7.01
C GLY A 70 -16.68 0.27 7.21
N SER A 71 -17.86 -0.01 6.66
CA SER A 71 -18.46 -1.35 6.69
C SER A 71 -17.61 -2.37 5.94
N PHE A 72 -17.03 -1.99 4.80
CA PHE A 72 -16.17 -2.86 4.01
C PHE A 72 -14.82 -3.09 4.70
N GLU A 73 -14.15 -2.03 5.18
CA GLU A 73 -12.85 -2.12 5.85
C GLU A 73 -12.90 -2.94 7.14
N ALA A 74 -14.04 -2.93 7.85
CA ALA A 74 -14.22 -3.73 9.05
C ALA A 74 -14.19 -5.24 8.76
N GLU A 75 -14.82 -5.68 7.68
CA GLU A 75 -15.01 -7.10 7.37
C GLU A 75 -14.98 -7.39 5.85
N PRO A 76 -13.85 -7.12 5.15
CA PRO A 76 -13.77 -7.19 3.69
C PRO A 76 -14.04 -8.60 3.15
N ALA A 77 -13.73 -9.63 3.95
CA ALA A 77 -13.99 -11.04 3.62
C ALA A 77 -15.50 -11.33 3.42
N LYS A 78 -16.41 -10.61 4.09
CA LYS A 78 -17.86 -10.81 3.96
C LYS A 78 -18.40 -10.49 2.57
N PHE A 79 -17.68 -9.65 1.82
CA PHE A 79 -18.14 -9.11 0.55
C PHE A 79 -17.50 -9.79 -0.67
N GLN A 80 -16.62 -10.79 -0.46
CA GLN A 80 -15.87 -11.44 -1.54
C GLN A 80 -16.79 -12.12 -2.56
N ASP A 81 -17.88 -12.74 -2.10
CA ASP A 81 -18.87 -13.37 -3.00
C ASP A 81 -19.54 -12.38 -3.95
N LYS A 82 -19.64 -11.10 -3.57
CA LYS A 82 -20.18 -10.02 -4.42
C LYS A 82 -19.17 -9.50 -5.44
N LEU A 83 -17.88 -9.79 -5.22
CA LEU A 83 -16.77 -9.28 -6.02
C LEU A 83 -16.07 -10.35 -6.85
N LYS A 84 -16.40 -11.63 -6.64
CA LYS A 84 -15.73 -12.79 -7.29
C LYS A 84 -15.77 -12.74 -8.82
N ASP A 85 -16.82 -12.16 -9.39
CA ASP A 85 -17.03 -12.07 -10.85
C ASP A 85 -16.60 -10.71 -11.41
N ALA A 86 -16.16 -9.78 -10.55
CA ALA A 86 -15.69 -8.47 -10.99
C ALA A 86 -14.38 -8.62 -11.77
N ALA A 87 -14.29 -7.93 -12.91
CA ALA A 87 -13.05 -7.85 -13.65
C ALA A 87 -11.97 -7.17 -12.78
N THR A 88 -10.71 -7.54 -12.99
CA THR A 88 -9.58 -6.93 -12.29
C THR A 88 -8.52 -6.46 -13.28
N ARG A 89 -7.81 -5.39 -12.94
CA ARG A 89 -6.57 -5.02 -13.64
C ARG A 89 -5.47 -4.65 -12.66
N THR A 90 -4.23 -4.85 -13.07
CA THR A 90 -3.06 -4.46 -12.30
C THR A 90 -2.68 -3.02 -12.62
N LEU A 91 -2.52 -2.21 -11.58
CA LEU A 91 -1.96 -0.86 -11.65
C LEU A 91 -0.53 -0.89 -11.13
N LYS A 92 0.42 -0.41 -11.93
CA LYS A 92 1.81 -0.25 -11.48
C LYS A 92 1.95 0.99 -10.61
N VAL A 93 2.58 0.85 -9.46
CA VAL A 93 2.84 1.98 -8.56
C VAL A 93 4.03 2.78 -9.08
N THR A 94 3.85 4.09 -9.29
CA THR A 94 4.88 4.95 -9.88
C THR A 94 5.92 5.43 -8.87
N ASN A 95 5.54 5.52 -7.59
CA ASN A 95 6.38 6.03 -6.52
C ASN A 95 6.58 5.00 -5.39
N VAL A 96 7.11 3.82 -5.76
CA VAL A 96 7.37 2.70 -4.83
C VAL A 96 8.28 3.04 -3.65
N ALA A 97 9.06 4.11 -3.75
CA ALA A 97 9.84 4.65 -2.64
C ALA A 97 8.98 5.27 -1.52
N GLY A 98 7.65 5.34 -1.68
CA GLY A 98 6.73 5.87 -0.69
C GLY A 98 6.79 7.39 -0.51
N LYS A 99 7.51 8.12 -1.37
CA LYS A 99 7.59 9.58 -1.34
C LYS A 99 6.55 10.22 -2.25
N CYS A 100 5.91 11.27 -1.76
CA CYS A 100 5.01 12.09 -2.55
C CYS A 100 5.80 12.85 -3.63
N PRO A 101 5.41 12.76 -4.91
CA PRO A 101 6.14 13.42 -6.01
C PRO A 101 6.04 14.95 -5.99
N VAL A 102 5.12 15.52 -5.20
CA VAL A 102 4.91 16.98 -5.13
C VAL A 102 5.60 17.58 -3.91
N SER A 103 5.40 17.02 -2.72
CA SER A 103 5.93 17.58 -1.48
C SER A 103 7.24 16.95 -1.01
N GLY A 104 7.59 15.77 -1.51
CA GLY A 104 8.71 14.97 -1.00
C GLY A 104 8.45 14.30 0.37
N LEU A 105 7.31 14.58 1.00
CA LEU A 105 6.88 13.94 2.25
C LEU A 105 6.42 12.50 2.01
N GLU A 106 6.19 11.73 3.08
CA GLU A 106 5.61 10.38 2.97
C GLU A 106 4.26 10.41 2.25
N ALA A 107 4.08 9.51 1.28
CA ALA A 107 2.81 9.29 0.61
C ALA A 107 1.88 8.43 1.48
N SER A 108 0.58 8.51 1.18
CA SER A 108 -0.47 7.75 1.84
C SER A 108 -1.27 6.98 0.80
N LEU A 109 -1.67 5.74 1.14
CA LEU A 109 -2.54 4.91 0.32
C LEU A 109 -3.93 5.51 0.11
N LYS A 110 -4.32 6.53 0.89
CA LYS A 110 -5.61 7.21 0.79
C LYS A 110 -5.66 8.30 -0.29
N PHE A 111 -4.51 8.83 -0.69
CA PHE A 111 -4.45 9.95 -1.62
C PHE A 111 -3.72 9.51 -2.87
N PHE A 112 -4.45 9.17 -3.92
CA PHE A 112 -3.85 8.66 -5.15
C PHE A 112 -4.57 9.13 -6.40
N LYS A 113 -3.86 9.03 -7.52
CA LYS A 113 -4.41 9.23 -8.86
C LYS A 113 -4.11 8.01 -9.71
N ILE A 114 -5.11 7.58 -10.47
CA ILE A 114 -4.99 6.52 -11.45
C ILE A 114 -4.85 7.16 -12.82
N ASP A 115 -3.84 6.73 -13.57
CA ASP A 115 -3.77 6.92 -15.00
C ASP A 115 -4.35 5.67 -15.65
N GLU A 116 -5.59 5.77 -16.15
CA GLU A 116 -6.31 4.63 -16.71
C GLU A 116 -5.69 4.11 -18.01
N GLU A 117 -5.04 4.98 -18.79
CA GLU A 117 -4.41 4.64 -20.07
C GLU A 117 -3.06 3.96 -19.83
N ALA A 118 -2.24 4.53 -18.94
CA ALA A 118 -0.95 3.96 -18.57
C ALA A 118 -1.06 2.76 -17.61
N ALA A 119 -2.24 2.49 -17.08
CA ALA A 119 -2.48 1.50 -16.02
C ALA A 119 -1.53 1.69 -14.83
N THR A 120 -1.42 2.93 -14.36
CA THR A 120 -0.55 3.29 -13.22
C THR A 120 -1.33 3.95 -12.10
N ILE A 121 -0.78 3.87 -10.89
CA ILE A 121 -1.29 4.55 -9.71
C ILE A 121 -0.14 5.32 -9.04
N THR A 122 -0.40 6.58 -8.70
CA THR A 122 0.54 7.46 -8.02
C THR A 122 -0.03 7.90 -6.69
N PHE A 123 0.74 7.77 -5.62
CA PHE A 123 0.32 8.13 -4.26
C PHE A 123 0.88 9.48 -3.82
N TYR A 124 0.11 10.18 -2.99
CA TYR A 124 0.37 11.54 -2.55
C TYR A 124 0.30 11.63 -1.02
N HIS A 125 0.88 12.70 -0.47
CA HIS A 125 0.87 12.94 0.97
C HIS A 125 -0.53 13.25 1.50
N ASP A 126 -1.25 14.12 0.78
CA ASP A 126 -2.56 14.63 1.13
C ASP A 126 -3.38 14.97 -0.13
N GLN A 127 -4.65 15.32 0.07
CA GLN A 127 -5.55 15.72 -1.01
C GLN A 127 -5.05 16.96 -1.78
N LYS A 128 -4.36 17.89 -1.10
CA LYS A 128 -3.84 19.11 -1.73
C LYS A 128 -2.72 18.78 -2.72
N SER A 129 -1.87 17.83 -2.36
CA SER A 129 -0.75 17.36 -3.17
C SER A 129 -1.21 16.62 -4.43
N MET A 130 -2.46 16.15 -4.48
CA MET A 130 -3.03 15.57 -5.69
C MET A 130 -3.30 16.64 -6.76
N VAL A 131 -3.52 17.91 -6.40
CA VAL A 131 -3.79 18.99 -7.36
C VAL A 131 -2.45 19.60 -7.81
N PRO A 132 -2.17 19.72 -9.13
CA PRO A 132 -0.96 20.38 -9.60
C PRO A 132 -0.89 21.82 -9.06
N ALA A 133 0.27 22.24 -8.57
CA ALA A 133 0.47 23.60 -8.08
C ALA A 133 0.22 24.60 -9.23
N GLY A 134 -0.70 25.56 -9.02
CA GLY A 134 -1.01 26.62 -9.99
C GLY A 134 -2.31 26.45 -10.78
N LYS A 135 -3.24 25.61 -10.33
CA LYS A 135 -4.65 25.65 -10.74
C LYS A 135 -5.54 26.14 -9.60
#